data_AF-A0A962QVQ0-F1
#
_entry.id   AF-A0A962QVQ0-F1
#
_cell.length_a   1.000
_cell.length_b   1.000
_cell.length_c   1.000
_cell.angle_alpha   90.00
_cell.angle_beta   90.00
_cell.angle_gamma   90.00
#
_symmetry.space_group_name_H-M   'P 1'
#
loop_
_entity.id
_entity.type
_entity.pdbx_description
1 polymer ?
#
loop_
_entity_poly.entity_id
_entity_poly.type
_entity_poly.pdbx_seq_one_letter_code
_entity_poly.pdbx_strand_id
1 'polypeptide(L)'
;MGGQALPVIVGFGGINGAGRVSGHHAFRRMVYSALPRAQQQRTLAALAALMQPRVGDADRERYILDHSLVRRVESQHFDPDSVSWNQRFPTQSNGQPVSFDLARKHL
;
A
#
# COMPACT_ATOMS: atom_id res chain seq x y z
N MET A 1 -18.88 2.95 -47.30
CA MET A 1 -18.29 3.46 -46.04
C MET A 1 -18.88 2.66 -44.89
N GLY A 2 -18.13 1.73 -44.31
CA GLY A 2 -18.59 0.97 -43.14
C GLY A 2 -18.45 1.86 -41.91
N GLY A 3 -19.57 2.27 -41.30
CA GLY A 3 -19.56 3.04 -40.06
C GLY A 3 -18.99 2.20 -38.93
N GLN A 4 -17.91 2.66 -38.31
CA GLN A 4 -17.29 1.98 -37.18
C GLN A 4 -18.07 2.30 -35.90
N ALA A 5 -18.39 1.28 -35.09
CA ALA A 5 -19.10 1.47 -33.84
C ALA A 5 -18.27 2.30 -32.86
N LEU A 6 -18.90 3.27 -32.18
CA LEU A 6 -18.24 4.10 -31.17
C LEU A 6 -18.05 3.29 -29.87
N PRO A 7 -16.81 3.11 -29.39
CA PRO A 7 -16.58 2.51 -28.08
C PRO A 7 -17.13 3.42 -26.98
N VAL A 8 -17.96 2.88 -26.11
CA VAL A 8 -18.52 3.60 -24.95
C VAL A 8 -18.16 2.88 -23.65
N ILE A 9 -17.82 3.64 -22.61
CA ILE A 9 -17.52 3.10 -21.28
C ILE A 9 -18.84 2.93 -20.53
N VAL A 10 -19.31 1.69 -20.40
CA VAL A 10 -20.54 1.34 -19.67
C VAL A 10 -20.30 0.96 -18.21
N GLY A 11 -19.03 0.83 -17.81
CA GLY A 11 -18.63 0.49 -16.45
C GLY A 11 -17.12 0.59 -16.28
N PHE A 12 -16.69 0.83 -15.05
CA PHE A 12 -15.28 0.89 -14.68
C PHE A 12 -15.09 0.52 -13.20
N GLY A 13 -13.91 0.00 -12.86
CA GLY A 13 -13.62 -0.52 -11.52
C GLY A 13 -12.13 -0.72 -11.28
N GLY A 14 -11.78 -1.22 -10.08
CA GLY A 14 -10.40 -1.42 -9.62
C GLY A 14 -10.19 -0.91 -8.20
N ILE A 15 -9.00 -1.19 -7.65
CA ILE A 15 -8.52 -0.71 -6.35
C ILE A 15 -7.13 -0.09 -6.55
N ASN A 16 -6.86 1.05 -5.92
CA ASN A 16 -5.52 1.64 -5.84
C ASN A 16 -5.31 2.33 -4.48
N GLY A 17 -4.24 3.12 -4.32
CA GLY A 17 -3.97 3.86 -3.08
C GLY A 17 -5.08 4.84 -2.65
N ALA A 18 -5.96 5.25 -3.55
CA ALA A 18 -7.13 6.09 -3.24
C ALA A 18 -8.39 5.26 -2.90
N GLY A 19 -8.31 3.92 -2.92
CA GLY A 19 -9.42 3.00 -2.63
C GLY A 19 -10.11 2.50 -3.90
N ARG A 20 -11.43 2.26 -3.79
CA ARG A 20 -12.25 1.66 -4.86
C ARG A 20 -12.56 2.65 -5.98
N VAL A 21 -12.29 2.28 -7.24
CA VAL A 21 -12.54 3.16 -8.39
C VAL A 21 -14.03 3.23 -8.74
N SER A 22 -14.75 2.10 -8.70
CA SER A 22 -16.18 2.06 -8.99
C SER A 22 -16.98 2.95 -8.04
N GLY A 23 -18.07 3.55 -8.53
CA GLY A 23 -18.85 4.54 -7.76
C GLY A 23 -18.10 5.85 -7.46
N HIS A 24 -16.99 6.10 -8.16
CA HIS A 24 -16.14 7.28 -8.04
C HIS A 24 -15.50 7.47 -6.64
N HIS A 25 -15.38 6.42 -5.81
CA HIS A 25 -14.83 6.58 -4.46
C HIS A 25 -13.35 7.00 -4.47
N ALA A 26 -12.53 6.39 -5.33
CA ALA A 26 -11.12 6.74 -5.50
C ALA A 26 -10.96 8.20 -5.96
N PHE A 27 -11.78 8.63 -6.93
CA PHE A 27 -11.82 10.03 -7.36
C PHE A 27 -12.16 10.96 -6.19
N ARG A 28 -13.22 10.65 -5.44
CA ARG A 28 -13.64 11.43 -4.27
C ARG A 28 -12.57 11.50 -3.20
N ARG A 29 -11.77 10.45 -2.99
CA ARG A 29 -10.64 10.48 -2.07
C ARG A 29 -9.54 11.46 -2.52
N MET A 30 -9.29 11.60 -3.82
CA MET A 30 -8.29 12.54 -4.35
C MET A 30 -8.71 14.00 -4.16
N VAL A 31 -10.00 14.32 -4.31
CA VAL A 31 -10.54 15.70 -4.16
C VAL A 31 -11.27 15.91 -2.82
N TYR A 32 -10.93 15.12 -1.80
CA TYR A 32 -11.70 14.98 -0.58
C TYR A 32 -12.08 16.30 0.11
N SER A 33 -11.14 17.25 0.19
CA SER A 33 -11.33 18.55 0.83
C SER A 33 -12.36 19.45 0.13
N ALA A 34 -12.60 19.23 -1.17
CA ALA A 34 -13.57 20.00 -1.96
C ALA A 34 -14.98 19.40 -1.92
N LEU A 35 -15.18 18.25 -1.28
CA LEU A 35 -16.45 17.55 -1.27
C LEU A 35 -17.39 18.06 -0.16
N PRO A 36 -18.72 18.08 -0.41
CA PRO A 36 -19.70 18.24 0.66
C PRO A 36 -19.58 17.13 1.71
N ARG A 37 -19.94 17.43 2.97
CA ARG A 37 -19.83 16.50 4.11
C ARG A 37 -20.46 15.13 3.87
N ALA A 38 -21.64 15.07 3.24
CA ALA A 38 -22.29 13.81 2.90
C ALA A 38 -21.45 12.93 1.93
N GLN A 39 -20.75 13.55 0.98
CA GLN A 39 -19.86 12.83 0.06
C GLN A 39 -18.54 12.41 0.73
N GLN A 40 -18.02 13.24 1.63
CA GLN A 40 -16.87 12.89 2.46
C GLN A 40 -17.18 11.65 3.32
N GLN A 41 -18.30 11.64 4.03
CA GLN A 41 -18.75 10.51 4.85
C GLN A 41 -18.91 9.22 4.02
N ARG A 42 -19.53 9.29 2.84
CA ARG A 42 -19.62 8.14 1.93
C ARG A 42 -18.26 7.63 1.46
N THR A 43 -17.29 8.52 1.28
CA THR A 43 -15.93 8.16 0.87
C THR A 43 -15.17 7.52 2.02
N LEU A 44 -15.26 8.09 3.23
CA LEU A 44 -14.70 7.50 4.44
C LEU A 44 -15.29 6.11 4.73
N ALA A 45 -16.61 5.93 4.60
CA ALA A 45 -17.25 4.63 4.81
C ALA A 45 -16.76 3.58 3.82
N ALA A 46 -16.59 3.95 2.54
CA ALA A 46 -16.06 3.03 1.53
C ALA A 46 -14.59 2.65 1.78
N LEU A 47 -13.77 3.59 2.25
CA LEU A 47 -12.39 3.33 2.65
C LEU A 47 -12.32 2.47 3.92
N ALA A 48 -13.12 2.80 4.94
CA ALA A 48 -13.20 2.06 6.20
C ALA A 48 -13.58 0.59 5.99
N ALA A 49 -14.49 0.31 5.05
CA ALA A 49 -14.86 -1.06 4.68
C ALA A 49 -13.68 -1.86 4.11
N LEU A 50 -12.76 -1.22 3.39
CA LEU A 50 -11.55 -1.86 2.86
C LEU A 50 -10.44 -1.95 3.91
N MET A 51 -10.26 -0.91 4.72
CA MET A 51 -9.13 -0.76 5.65
C MET A 51 -9.36 -1.46 6.99
N GLN A 52 -10.62 -1.63 7.41
CA GLN A 52 -11.01 -2.20 8.71
C GLN A 52 -10.21 -1.60 9.89
N PRO A 53 -10.17 -0.26 10.02
CA PRO A 53 -9.27 0.41 10.94
C PRO A 53 -9.63 0.10 12.39
N ARG A 54 -8.63 -0.33 13.17
CA ARG A 54 -8.74 -0.67 14.60
C ARG A 54 -8.46 0.53 15.52
N VAL A 55 -8.96 1.70 15.14
CA VAL A 55 -8.86 2.95 15.92
C VAL A 55 -10.26 3.37 16.39
N GLY A 56 -10.32 4.19 17.43
CA GLY A 56 -11.59 4.75 17.91
C GLY A 56 -12.23 5.67 16.87
N ASP A 57 -13.54 5.91 17.00
CA ASP A 57 -14.30 6.68 16.02
C ASP A 57 -13.79 8.13 15.87
N ALA A 58 -13.28 8.74 16.95
CA ALA A 58 -12.72 10.09 16.92
C ALA A 58 -11.49 10.21 16.01
N ASP A 59 -10.67 9.16 15.92
CA ASP A 59 -9.42 9.14 15.15
C ASP A 59 -9.56 8.51 13.77
N ARG A 60 -10.72 7.88 13.49
CA ARG A 60 -10.94 7.07 12.29
C ARG A 60 -10.79 7.87 10.99
N GLU A 61 -11.31 9.09 10.94
CA GLU A 61 -11.16 9.94 9.74
C GLU A 61 -9.69 10.26 9.47
N ARG A 62 -8.98 10.74 10.50
CA ARG A 62 -7.54 11.06 10.42
C ARG A 62 -6.74 9.85 9.96
N TYR A 63 -6.96 8.69 10.59
CA TYR A 63 -6.32 7.44 10.22
C TYR A 63 -6.55 7.08 8.74
N ILE A 64 -7.79 7.11 8.27
CA ILE A 64 -8.12 6.78 6.87
C ILE A 64 -7.41 7.71 5.89
N LEU A 65 -7.37 9.01 6.19
CA LEU A 65 -6.75 10.00 5.31
C LEU A 65 -5.22 9.84 5.28
N ASP A 66 -4.59 9.60 6.43
CA ASP A 66 -3.13 9.47 6.53
C ASP A 66 -2.62 8.14 5.95
N HIS A 67 -3.44 7.09 5.98
CA HIS A 67 -3.11 5.75 5.49
C HIS A 67 -3.66 5.46 4.07
N SER A 68 -3.82 6.50 3.24
CA SER A 68 -4.22 6.39 1.83
C SER A 68 -3.42 7.36 0.94
N LEU A 69 -3.49 7.16 -0.37
CA LEU A 69 -2.65 7.84 -1.38
C LEU A 69 -1.15 7.51 -1.25
N VAL A 70 -0.30 8.37 -1.82
CA VAL A 70 1.17 8.27 -1.72
C VAL A 70 1.60 8.65 -0.30
N ARG A 71 2.36 7.79 0.34
CA ARG A 71 2.84 7.89 1.73
C ARG A 71 4.06 6.99 1.93
N ARG A 72 4.72 7.08 3.09
CA ARG A 72 5.83 6.19 3.46
C ARG A 72 5.37 4.73 3.42
N VAL A 73 6.25 3.82 3.00
CA VAL A 73 5.98 2.39 3.03
C VAL A 73 5.68 1.99 4.47
N GLU A 74 4.54 1.33 4.68
CA GLU A 74 4.11 0.86 5.99
C GLU A 74 4.83 -0.44 6.35
N SER A 75 5.11 -0.64 7.63
CA SER A 75 5.86 -1.78 8.17
C SER A 75 5.22 -3.14 7.87
N GLN A 76 3.91 -3.18 7.59
CA GLN A 76 3.21 -4.38 7.14
C GLN A 76 3.71 -4.90 5.76
N HIS A 77 4.44 -4.07 5.00
CA HIS A 77 5.07 -4.46 3.75
C HIS A 77 6.56 -4.77 3.97
N PHE A 78 7.35 -3.78 4.35
CA PHE A 78 8.75 -3.88 4.77
C PHE A 78 9.21 -2.56 5.39
N ASP A 79 10.34 -2.57 6.11
CA ASP A 79 10.99 -1.35 6.57
C ASP A 79 11.87 -0.78 5.44
N PRO A 80 11.53 0.38 4.85
CA PRO A 80 12.33 0.97 3.78
C PRO A 80 13.73 1.39 4.23
N ASP A 81 13.94 1.61 5.53
CA ASP A 81 15.24 2.03 6.07
C ASP A 81 16.10 0.83 6.55
N SER A 82 15.54 -0.38 6.54
CA SER A 82 16.22 -1.61 6.99
C SER A 82 15.86 -2.82 6.13
N VAL A 83 16.12 -2.71 4.82
CA VAL A 83 15.91 -3.82 3.87
C VAL A 83 17.01 -4.86 4.02
N SER A 84 16.62 -6.13 4.23
CA SER A 84 17.57 -7.24 4.32
C SER A 84 18.22 -7.52 2.96
N TRP A 85 19.54 -7.61 2.94
CA TRP A 85 20.31 -7.97 1.76
C TRP A 85 21.64 -8.61 2.14
N ASN A 86 22.21 -9.38 1.20
CA ASN A 86 23.50 -10.03 1.39
C ASN A 86 24.61 -9.12 0.88
N GLN A 87 25.63 -8.90 1.71
CA GLN A 87 26.88 -8.27 1.31
C GLN A 87 28.00 -9.30 1.26
N ARG A 88 28.92 -9.12 0.31
CA ARG A 88 30.14 -9.93 0.29
C ARG A 88 30.94 -9.66 1.56
N PHE A 89 31.15 -10.71 2.35
CA PHE A 89 32.01 -10.67 3.52
C PHE A 89 33.34 -11.37 3.20
N PRO A 90 34.39 -10.63 2.77
CA PRO A 90 35.68 -11.24 2.49
C PRO A 90 36.29 -11.73 3.81
N THR A 91 36.47 -13.04 3.93
CA THR A 91 37.15 -13.65 5.07
C THR A 91 38.66 -13.61 4.83
N GLN A 92 39.40 -13.05 5.79
CA GLN A 92 40.86 -13.13 5.85
C GLN A 92 41.26 -13.79 7.17
N SER A 93 42.21 -14.72 7.11
CA SER A 93 42.82 -15.28 8.32
C SER A 93 43.98 -14.38 8.72
N ASN A 94 43.96 -13.82 9.94
CA ASN A 94 45.06 -13.03 10.49
C ASN A 94 46.16 -13.94 11.09
N GLY A 95 46.48 -15.05 10.41
CA GLY A 95 47.43 -16.05 10.90
C GLY A 95 46.87 -17.00 11.97
N GLN A 96 45.57 -16.92 12.28
CA GLN A 96 44.85 -17.85 13.15
C GLN A 96 43.77 -18.61 12.36
N PRO A 97 43.56 -19.91 12.62
CA PRO A 97 42.49 -20.68 11.99
C PRO A 97 41.12 -20.07 12.27
N VAL A 98 40.28 -19.95 11.23
CA VAL A 98 38.86 -19.62 11.39
C VAL A 98 38.08 -20.92 11.31
N SER A 99 37.51 -21.36 12.43
CA SER A 99 36.77 -22.63 12.55
C SER A 99 35.32 -22.37 12.92
N PHE A 100 34.41 -23.11 12.28
CA PHE A 100 32.99 -23.12 12.61
C PHE A 100 32.50 -24.56 12.67
N ASP A 101 31.67 -24.88 13.66
CA ASP A 101 30.96 -26.15 13.73
C ASP A 101 29.68 -26.05 12.92
N LEU A 102 29.58 -26.87 11.88
CA LEU A 102 28.44 -26.89 10.95
C LEU A 102 27.91 -28.31 10.81
N ALA A 103 26.58 -28.44 10.75
CA ALA A 103 25.98 -29.71 10.37
C ALA A 103 26.35 -30.03 8.91
N ARG A 104 26.71 -31.28 8.63
CA ARG A 104 27.15 -31.72 7.28
C ARG A 104 26.18 -31.35 6.15
N LYS A 105 24.89 -31.21 6.44
CA LYS A 105 23.85 -30.82 5.46
C LYS A 105 23.88 -29.34 5.03
N HIS A 106 24.72 -28.53 5.66
CA HIS A 106 24.87 -27.09 5.38
C HIS A 106 26.25 -26.73 4.79
N LEU A 107 27.07 -27.74 4.47
CA LEU A 107 28.33 -27.60 3.72
C LEU A 107 28.09 -27.69 2.22
#